data_AF-X1S2S9-F1
#
_entry.id   AF-X1S2S9-F1
#
_cell.length_a   1.000
_cell.length_b   1.000
_cell.length_c   1.000
_cell.angle_alpha   90.00
_cell.angle_beta   90.00
_cell.angle_gamma   90.00
#
_symmetry.space_group_name_H-M   'P 1'
#
loop_
_entity.id
_entity.type
_entity.pdbx_description
1 polymer ?
#
loop_
_entity_poly.entity_id
_entity_poly.type
_entity_poly.pdbx_seq_one_letter_code
_entity_poly.pdbx_strand_id
1 'polypeptide(L)'
;MLFTWDINLPERTPFADPIEQDLHLAHGIITWVSVLFPPGCQRLAHCTIHHYAKQIVPSVEGMDLAGDTFPIEWNDYYEMYAEPYLLKFTGWNEDDTYPHKVTVRIAILPRKAILALAIVDAIKSLFGMLSPRRIFTGGG
;
A
#
# COMPACT_ATOMS: atom_id res chain seq x y z
N MET A 1 4.69 -1.05 -12.66
CA MET A 1 5.32 0.27 -12.46
C MET A 1 5.38 0.54 -10.98
N LEU A 2 6.48 1.09 -10.46
CA LEU A 2 6.65 1.46 -9.05
C LEU A 2 6.72 2.99 -8.96
N PHE A 3 5.92 3.57 -8.08
CA PHE A 3 5.91 4.99 -7.76
C PHE A 3 6.38 5.17 -6.32
N THR A 4 7.14 6.23 -6.07
CA THR A 4 7.70 6.56 -4.75
C THR A 4 7.59 8.05 -4.50
N TRP A 5 7.13 8.43 -3.31
CA TRP A 5 7.12 9.80 -2.83
C TRP A 5 7.70 9.88 -1.43
N ASP A 6 8.54 10.89 -1.21
CA ASP A 6 9.03 11.28 0.09
C ASP A 6 8.32 12.56 0.51
N ILE A 7 7.40 12.46 1.46
CA ILE A 7 6.63 13.60 1.97
C ILE A 7 7.24 14.06 3.28
N ASN A 8 7.57 15.35 3.38
CA ASN A 8 8.06 15.93 4.63
C ASN A 8 6.87 16.35 5.49
N LEU A 9 6.93 16.01 6.78
CA LEU A 9 5.96 16.42 7.80
C LEU A 9 6.69 17.30 8.81
N PRO A 10 6.54 18.64 8.72
CA PRO A 10 7.14 19.57 9.68
C PRO A 10 6.74 19.24 11.12
N GLU A 11 7.58 19.56 12.09
CA GLU A 11 7.21 19.48 13.51
C GLU A 11 5.96 20.34 13.80
N ARG A 12 5.18 19.96 14.81
CA ARG A 12 3.95 20.65 15.21
C ARG A 12 2.92 20.78 14.08
N THR A 13 2.76 19.76 13.26
CA THR A 13 1.68 19.69 12.27
C THR A 13 0.52 18.92 12.91
N PRO A 14 -0.54 19.57 13.42
CA PRO A 14 -1.62 18.87 14.11
C PRO A 14 -2.54 18.15 13.11
N PHE A 15 -3.25 17.12 13.57
CA PHE A 15 -4.28 16.44 12.77
C PHE A 15 -5.34 17.39 12.18
N ALA A 16 -5.62 18.50 12.87
CA ALA A 16 -6.60 19.49 12.42
C ALA A 16 -6.11 20.36 11.25
N ASP A 17 -4.80 20.38 10.97
CA ASP A 17 -4.17 21.10 9.86
C ASP A 17 -3.07 20.23 9.23
N PRO A 18 -3.47 19.12 8.56
CA PRO A 18 -2.51 18.15 8.03
C PRO A 18 -1.92 18.62 6.70
N ILE A 19 -0.74 18.11 6.39
CA ILE A 19 -0.15 18.26 5.06
C ILE A 19 -0.85 17.33 4.08
N GLU A 20 -1.34 17.89 2.98
CA GLU A 20 -1.90 17.13 1.86
C GLU A 20 -0.95 17.14 0.67
N GLN A 21 -0.85 16.00 -0.02
CA GLN A 21 -0.08 15.89 -1.27
C GLN A 21 -0.79 14.99 -2.27
N ASP A 22 -0.88 15.48 -3.51
CA ASP A 22 -1.41 14.74 -4.64
C ASP A 22 -0.39 13.72 -5.16
N LEU A 23 -0.78 12.45 -5.16
CA LEU A 23 0.01 11.31 -5.62
C LEU A 23 -0.50 10.88 -7.02
N HIS A 24 0.16 11.39 -8.06
CA HIS A 24 -0.18 11.06 -9.43
C HIS A 24 0.30 9.66 -9.82
N LEU A 25 -0.65 8.83 -10.25
CA LEU A 25 -0.44 7.43 -10.61
C LEU A 25 -0.74 7.19 -12.09
N ALA A 26 -0.42 5.98 -12.55
CA ALA A 26 -0.84 5.51 -13.85
C ALA A 26 -2.14 4.69 -13.77
N HIS A 27 -2.88 4.65 -14.87
CA HIS A 27 -4.03 3.75 -15.05
C HIS A 27 -3.64 2.28 -14.83
N GLY A 28 -4.36 1.57 -13.96
CA GLY A 28 -4.11 0.15 -13.69
C GLY A 28 -4.71 -0.34 -12.37
N ILE A 29 -4.15 -1.41 -11.83
CA ILE A 29 -4.50 -1.98 -10.53
C ILE A 29 -3.32 -1.77 -9.59
N ILE A 30 -3.55 -1.13 -8.45
CA ILE A 30 -2.59 -1.11 -7.35
C ILE A 30 -2.50 -2.53 -6.80
N THR A 31 -1.29 -3.09 -6.80
CA THR A 31 -1.04 -4.46 -6.35
C THR A 31 -0.27 -4.55 -5.04
N TRP A 32 0.44 -3.48 -4.70
CA TRP A 32 1.27 -3.43 -3.51
C TRP A 32 1.43 -2.00 -3.05
N VAL A 33 1.34 -1.80 -1.74
CA VAL A 33 1.50 -0.52 -1.06
C VAL A 33 2.50 -0.71 0.06
N SER A 34 3.38 0.27 0.24
CA SER A 34 4.31 0.32 1.35
C SER A 34 4.48 1.74 1.84
N VAL A 35 4.30 1.92 3.14
CA VAL A 35 4.48 3.19 3.83
C VAL A 35 5.61 3.02 4.83
N LEU A 36 6.68 3.79 4.66
CA LEU A 36 7.85 3.77 5.52
C LEU A 36 7.93 5.08 6.32
N PHE A 37 8.07 4.91 7.62
CA PHE A 37 8.44 5.96 8.56
C PHE A 37 9.92 5.72 8.93
N PRO A 38 10.86 6.61 8.55
CA PRO A 38 12.27 6.43 8.87
C PRO A 38 12.51 6.32 10.39
N PRO A 39 13.67 5.76 10.78
CA PRO A 39 14.03 5.64 12.18
C PRO A 39 13.96 6.99 12.92
N GLY A 40 13.38 6.97 14.12
CA GLY A 40 13.30 8.15 14.99
C GLY A 40 11.98 8.91 14.94
N CYS A 41 11.00 8.45 14.14
CA CYS A 41 9.64 9.00 14.16
C CYS A 41 8.90 8.73 15.47
N GLN A 42 9.26 7.66 16.21
CA GLN A 42 8.62 7.25 17.46
C GLN A 42 7.09 7.12 17.39
N ARG A 43 6.56 6.87 16.19
CA ARG A 43 5.12 6.82 15.88
C ARG A 43 4.36 8.13 16.13
N LEU A 44 5.06 9.27 16.08
CA LEU A 44 4.48 10.63 16.16
C LEU A 44 4.18 11.22 14.77
N ALA A 45 4.68 10.58 13.71
CA ALA A 45 4.32 10.90 12.33
C ALA A 45 3.22 9.95 11.86
N HIS A 46 2.16 10.52 11.30
CA HIS A 46 0.96 9.81 10.93
C HIS A 46 0.58 10.10 9.47
N CYS A 47 -0.08 9.16 8.81
CA CYS A 47 -0.68 9.41 7.50
C CYS A 47 -1.90 8.54 7.17
N THR A 48 -2.68 9.05 6.22
CA THR A 48 -3.75 8.35 5.52
C THR A 48 -3.63 8.60 4.01
N ILE A 49 -4.22 7.72 3.21
CA ILE A 49 -4.32 7.88 1.75
C ILE A 49 -5.78 7.73 1.34
N HIS A 50 -6.23 8.67 0.53
CA HIS A 50 -7.60 8.79 0.06
C HIS A 50 -7.66 8.68 -1.46
N HIS A 51 -8.74 8.08 -1.96
CA HIS A 51 -9.15 8.20 -3.34
C HIS A 51 -10.43 9.03 -3.38
N TYR A 52 -10.35 10.24 -3.92
CA TYR A 52 -11.36 11.28 -3.73
C TYR A 52 -11.64 11.54 -2.24
N ALA A 53 -12.89 11.44 -1.80
CA ALA A 53 -13.29 11.65 -0.41
C ALA A 53 -13.30 10.36 0.43
N LYS A 54 -12.82 9.22 -0.12
CA LYS A 54 -12.85 7.93 0.55
C LYS A 54 -11.45 7.55 1.01
N GLN A 55 -11.29 7.25 2.29
CA GLN A 55 -10.07 6.64 2.80
C GLN A 55 -9.90 5.22 2.24
N ILE A 56 -8.73 4.95 1.68
CA ILE A 56 -8.36 3.62 1.19
C ILE A 56 -7.25 3.01 2.05
N VAL A 57 -6.42 3.85 2.67
CA VAL A 57 -5.32 3.44 3.54
C VAL A 57 -5.32 4.28 4.82
N PRO A 58 -5.43 3.65 6.00
CA PRO A 58 -5.97 2.31 6.23
C PRO A 58 -7.41 2.16 5.71
N SER A 59 -7.88 0.94 5.50
CA SER A 59 -9.20 0.69 4.89
C SER A 59 -10.41 1.06 5.76
N VAL A 60 -10.20 1.30 7.05
CA VAL A 60 -11.25 1.72 7.99
C VAL A 60 -11.10 3.21 8.23
N GLU A 61 -12.16 3.96 7.93
CA GLU A 61 -12.23 5.40 8.12
C GLU A 61 -11.86 5.80 9.56
N GLY A 62 -11.06 6.87 9.70
CA GLY A 62 -10.62 7.38 11.00
C GLY A 62 -9.46 6.60 11.63
N MET A 63 -8.99 5.51 11.03
CA MET A 63 -7.70 4.92 11.35
C MET A 63 -6.58 5.61 10.57
N ASP A 64 -5.37 5.58 11.12
CA ASP A 64 -4.17 6.14 10.53
C ASP A 64 -3.00 5.15 10.56
N LEU A 65 -1.97 5.41 9.75
CA LEU A 65 -0.71 4.69 9.81
C LEU A 65 0.31 5.51 10.59
N ALA A 66 0.96 4.87 11.56
CA ALA A 66 2.11 5.40 12.27
C ALA A 66 3.11 4.30 12.57
N GLY A 67 4.38 4.55 12.25
CA GLY A 67 5.46 3.59 12.35
C GLY A 67 6.78 4.18 12.83
N ASP A 68 7.77 3.31 12.93
CA ASP A 68 9.16 3.67 13.19
C ASP A 68 10.05 2.59 12.59
N THR A 69 10.99 2.99 11.73
CA THR A 69 12.03 2.15 11.12
C THR A 69 11.57 1.15 10.06
N PHE A 70 10.55 0.33 10.33
CA PHE A 70 10.11 -0.72 9.41
C PHE A 70 8.95 -0.26 8.52
N PRO A 71 8.95 -0.65 7.23
CA PRO A 71 7.84 -0.36 6.35
C PRO A 71 6.59 -1.14 6.75
N ILE A 72 5.45 -0.48 6.72
CA ILE A 72 4.13 -1.12 6.77
C ILE A 72 3.74 -1.40 5.32
N GLU A 73 3.65 -2.68 4.96
CA GLU A 73 3.44 -3.10 3.57
C GLU A 73 2.43 -4.23 3.46
N TRP A 74 1.64 -4.19 2.39
CA TRP A 74 0.63 -5.21 2.08
C TRP A 74 0.36 -5.26 0.58
N ASN A 75 -0.22 -6.36 0.15
CA ASN A 75 -0.80 -6.47 -1.19
C ASN A 75 -2.23 -5.96 -1.15
N ASP A 76 -2.58 -5.12 -2.11
CA ASP A 76 -3.93 -4.61 -2.30
C ASP A 76 -4.35 -4.91 -3.75
N TYR A 77 -5.64 -4.90 -4.04
CA TYR A 77 -6.16 -5.07 -5.40
C TYR A 77 -7.15 -3.95 -5.68
N TYR A 78 -6.61 -2.73 -5.76
CA TYR A 78 -7.41 -1.52 -5.90
C TYR A 78 -7.37 -1.00 -7.34
N GLU A 79 -8.54 -0.86 -7.96
CA GLU A 79 -8.65 -0.47 -9.37
C GLU A 79 -8.61 1.06 -9.56
N MET A 80 -7.66 1.53 -10.37
CA MET A 80 -7.48 2.93 -10.77
C MET A 80 -7.80 3.08 -12.27
N TYR A 81 -9.09 3.06 -12.61
CA TYR A 81 -9.58 3.14 -14.00
C TYR A 81 -10.35 4.40 -14.36
N ALA A 82 -10.83 5.13 -13.36
CA ALA A 82 -11.49 6.42 -13.57
C ALA A 82 -10.48 7.54 -13.42
N GLU A 83 -10.50 8.49 -14.35
CA GLU A 83 -9.73 9.72 -14.23
C GLU A 83 -10.35 10.66 -13.19
N PRO A 84 -9.55 11.44 -12.44
CA PRO A 84 -8.07 11.45 -12.45
C PRO A 84 -7.43 10.24 -11.74
N TYR A 85 -6.30 9.74 -12.26
CA TYR A 85 -5.49 8.69 -11.62
C TYR A 85 -4.69 9.27 -10.44
N LEU A 86 -5.41 9.69 -9.41
CA LEU A 86 -4.88 10.48 -8.32
C LEU A 86 -5.30 9.88 -6.98
N LEU A 87 -4.34 9.75 -6.08
CA LEU A 87 -4.59 9.58 -4.66
C LEU A 87 -4.18 10.84 -3.92
N LYS A 88 -4.83 11.10 -2.79
CA LYS A 88 -4.46 12.17 -1.88
C LYS A 88 -3.81 11.57 -0.65
N PHE A 89 -2.56 11.93 -0.41
CA PHE A 89 -1.89 11.72 0.87
C PHE A 89 -2.32 12.80 1.84
N THR A 90 -2.57 12.43 3.10
CA THR A 90 -2.83 13.34 4.20
C THR A 90 -1.98 12.90 5.39
N GLY A 91 -1.10 13.74 5.90
CA GLY A 91 -0.20 13.40 7.00
C GLY A 91 0.01 14.53 7.99
N TRP A 92 0.32 14.16 9.23
CA TRP A 92 0.54 15.10 10.33
C TRP A 92 1.64 14.58 11.25
N ASN A 93 2.19 15.47 12.06
CA ASN A 93 3.32 15.20 12.92
C ASN A 93 3.09 15.84 14.29
N GLU A 94 2.90 14.99 15.29
CA GLU A 94 2.68 15.35 16.69
C GLU A 94 3.98 15.63 17.46
N ASP A 95 5.14 15.37 16.84
CA ASP A 95 6.45 15.73 17.38
C ASP A 95 6.59 17.26 17.42
N ASP A 96 7.03 17.80 18.55
CA ASP A 96 7.20 19.23 18.78
C ASP A 96 8.63 19.73 18.53
N THR A 97 9.54 18.81 18.25
CA THR A 97 10.98 19.06 18.19
C THR A 97 11.55 18.73 16.82
N TYR A 98 11.15 17.62 16.20
CA TYR A 98 11.76 17.13 14.97
C TYR A 98 10.77 17.01 13.80
N PRO A 99 11.15 17.49 12.60
CA PRO A 99 10.41 17.19 11.39
C PRO A 99 10.64 15.73 11.00
N HIS A 100 9.57 15.09 10.53
CA HIS A 100 9.59 13.71 10.06
C HIS A 100 9.40 13.63 8.55
N LYS A 101 9.58 12.43 8.02
CA LYS A 101 9.34 12.12 6.61
C LYS A 101 8.54 10.84 6.51
N VAL A 102 7.64 10.76 5.54
CA VAL A 102 6.92 9.53 5.20
C VAL A 102 7.22 9.18 3.76
N THR A 103 7.72 7.97 3.53
CA THR A 103 7.97 7.45 2.17
C THR A 103 6.83 6.53 1.77
N VAL A 104 6.03 6.94 0.80
CA VAL A 104 4.94 6.15 0.23
C VAL A 104 5.39 5.51 -1.07
N ARG A 105 5.19 4.20 -1.21
CA ARG A 105 5.52 3.42 -2.39
C ARG A 105 4.32 2.63 -2.86
N ILE A 106 4.01 2.72 -4.14
CA ILE A 106 2.84 2.06 -4.74
C ILE A 106 3.26 1.38 -6.04
N ALA A 107 2.98 0.08 -6.14
CA ALA A 107 3.14 -0.65 -7.39
C ALA A 107 1.80 -0.78 -8.12
N ILE A 108 1.79 -0.40 -9.39
CA ILE A 108 0.63 -0.56 -10.30
C ILE A 108 0.98 -1.51 -11.43
N LEU A 109 0.09 -2.46 -11.68
CA LEU A 109 0.12 -3.34 -12.84
C LEU A 109 -1.04 -3.04 -13.80
N PRO A 110 -0.83 -3.11 -15.12
CA PRO A 110 -1.93 -3.01 -16.08
C PRO A 110 -2.83 -4.24 -15.96
N ARG A 111 -4.14 -4.06 -16.17
CA ARG A 111 -5.15 -5.14 -16.06
C ARG A 111 -4.79 -6.42 -16.82
N LYS A 112 -4.20 -6.28 -18.02
CA LYS A 112 -3.77 -7.42 -18.85
C LYS A 112 -2.73 -8.30 -18.14
N ALA A 113 -1.85 -7.72 -17.33
CA ALA A 113 -0.85 -8.47 -16.58
C ALA A 113 -1.49 -9.28 -15.44
N ILE A 114 -2.47 -8.70 -14.73
CA ILE A 114 -3.19 -9.39 -13.64
C ILE A 114 -3.99 -10.59 -14.16
N LEU A 115 -4.68 -10.44 -15.29
CA LEU A 115 -5.44 -11.53 -15.91
C LEU A 115 -4.54 -12.72 -16.27
N ALA A 116 -3.34 -12.45 -16.81
CA ALA A 116 -2.38 -13.50 -17.13
C ALA A 116 -1.94 -14.27 -15.87
N LEU A 117 -1.69 -13.57 -14.76
CA LEU A 117 -1.34 -14.19 -13.48
C LEU A 117 -2.48 -15.08 -12.96
N ALA A 118 -3.72 -14.57 -12.95
CA ALA A 118 -4.89 -15.33 -12.49
C ALA A 118 -5.13 -16.61 -13.32
N ILE A 119 -4.96 -16.54 -14.64
CA ILE A 119 -5.08 -17.73 -15.52
C ILE A 119 -3.98 -18.75 -15.20
N VAL A 120 -2.74 -18.30 -15.02
CA VAL A 120 -1.62 -19.18 -14.68
C VAL A 120 -1.85 -19.87 -13.33
N ASP A 121 -2.34 -19.13 -12.33
CA ASP A 121 -2.63 -19.68 -11.01
C ASP A 121 -3.79 -20.68 -11.04
N ALA A 122 -4.84 -20.42 -11.83
CA ALA A 122 -5.93 -21.35 -12.06
C ALA A 122 -5.44 -22.65 -12.72
N ILE A 123 -4.58 -22.56 -13.73
CA ILE A 123 -3.98 -23.72 -14.40
C ILE A 123 -3.12 -24.54 -13.42
N LYS A 124 -2.24 -23.89 -12.65
CA LYS A 124 -1.40 -24.58 -11.65
C LYS A 124 -2.24 -25.27 -10.58
N SER A 125 -3.30 -24.61 -10.11
CA SER A 125 -4.22 -25.19 -9.12
C SER A 125 -4.87 -26.47 -9.67
N LEU A 126 -5.34 -26.44 -10.93
CA LEU A 126 -5.91 -27.60 -11.60
C LEU A 126 -4.89 -28.75 -11.73
N PHE A 127 -3.67 -28.47 -12.18
CA PHE A 127 -2.63 -29.50 -12.31
C PHE A 127 -2.12 -30.05 -10.96
N GLY A 128 -2.06 -29.20 -9.92
CA GLY A 128 -1.74 -29.65 -8.56
C GLY A 128 -2.81 -30.56 -7.99
N MET A 129 -4.09 -30.25 -8.24
CA MET A 129 -5.23 -31.08 -7.86
C MET A 129 -5.27 -32.42 -8.62
N LEU A 130 -4.80 -32.43 -9.87
CA LEU A 130 -4.71 -33.64 -10.71
C LEU A 130 -3.42 -34.45 -10.49
N SER A 131 -2.51 -34.01 -9.62
CA SER A 131 -1.34 -34.81 -9.27
C SER A 131 -1.78 -36.02 -8.43
N PRO A 132 -1.49 -37.27 -8.87
CA PRO A 132 -1.82 -38.43 -8.06
C PRO A 132 -1.03 -38.35 -6.76
N ARG A 133 -1.72 -38.21 -5.62
CA ARG A 133 -1.10 -38.44 -4.31
C ARG A 133 -0.51 -39.83 -4.37
N ARG A 134 0.82 -39.95 -4.37
CA ARG A 134 1.51 -41.23 -4.19
C ARG A 134 1.07 -41.79 -2.83
N ILE A 135 0.07 -42.66 -2.84
CA ILE A 135 -0.25 -43.53 -1.72
C ILE A 135 0.94 -44.47 -1.63
N PHE A 136 1.89 -44.15 -0.75
CA PHE A 136 2.87 -45.13 -0.30
C PHE A 136 2.09 -46.18 0.49
N THR A 137 1.65 -47.23 -0.19
CA THR A 137 1.31 -48.49 0.46
C THR A 137 2.60 -49.04 1.03
N GLY A 138 2.68 -49.09 2.36
CA GLY A 138 3.73 -49.80 3.07
C GLY A 138 3.77 -51.28 2.66
N GLY A 139 4.95 -51.85 2.73
CA GLY A 139 5.17 -53.28 2.56
C GLY A 139 6.67 -53.59 2.54
N GLY A 140 7.12 -54.34 3.54
CA GLY A 140 8.47 -54.92 3.62
C GLY A 140 9.18 -54.61 4.91
#